data_AF-A0A2J8U4W2-F1
#
_entry.id   AF-A0A2J8U4W2-F1
#
_cell.length_a   1.000
_cell.length_b   1.000
_cell.length_c   1.000
_cell.angle_alpha   90.00
_cell.angle_beta   90.00
_cell.angle_gamma   90.00
#
_symmetry.space_group_name_H-M   'P 1'
#
loop_
_entity.id
_entity.type
_entity.pdbx_description
1 polymer ?
#
loop_
_entity_poly.entity_id
_entity_poly.type
_entity_poly.pdbx_seq_one_letter_code
_entity_poly.pdbx_strand_id
1 'polypeptide(L)'
;MDTNDDPDEDHLTSYDIQLSIQESIEASKTALCPERFVPLSAQNRKLVEAIKQGHILELQEYVKYKYAMDEADEKGWFPLHEAVVQPIQQILEIVLD
;
A
#
# COMPACT_ATOMS: atom_id res chain seq x y z
N MET A 1 -51.82 -6.10 -26.93
CA MET A 1 -50.66 -5.70 -27.73
C MET A 1 -49.44 -6.03 -26.90
N ASP A 2 -48.46 -6.65 -27.56
CA ASP A 2 -47.42 -7.54 -27.04
C ASP A 2 -46.59 -7.00 -25.87
N THR A 3 -46.56 -7.75 -24.78
CA THR A 3 -45.46 -7.74 -23.82
C THR A 3 -44.27 -8.41 -24.49
N ASN A 4 -43.49 -7.62 -25.23
CA ASN A 4 -42.14 -8.00 -25.61
C ASN A 4 -41.28 -7.93 -24.34
N ASP A 5 -41.35 -8.96 -23.50
CA ASP A 5 -40.22 -9.34 -22.64
C ASP A 5 -39.19 -9.96 -23.60
N ASP A 6 -38.38 -9.11 -24.23
CA ASP A 6 -37.25 -9.56 -25.01
C ASP A 6 -36.11 -9.86 -24.03
N PRO A 7 -35.81 -11.14 -23.73
CA PRO A 7 -34.76 -11.49 -22.76
C PRO A 7 -33.39 -10.92 -23.17
N ASP A 8 -33.22 -10.58 -24.44
CA ASP A 8 -31.98 -10.07 -25.00
C ASP A 8 -31.62 -8.64 -24.50
N GLU A 9 -32.59 -7.80 -24.13
CA GLU A 9 -32.34 -6.42 -23.65
C GLU A 9 -31.77 -6.40 -22.22
N ASP A 10 -32.30 -7.25 -21.33
CA ASP A 10 -31.80 -7.41 -19.96
C ASP A 10 -30.41 -8.06 -19.94
N HIS A 11 -30.15 -8.99 -20.88
CA HIS A 11 -28.83 -9.58 -21.06
C HIS A 11 -27.81 -8.57 -21.59
N LEU A 12 -28.19 -7.71 -22.54
CA LEU A 12 -27.32 -6.67 -23.08
C LEU A 12 -26.95 -5.65 -22.00
N THR A 13 -27.93 -5.19 -21.22
CA THR A 13 -27.71 -4.26 -20.11
C THR A 13 -26.78 -4.86 -19.04
N SER A 14 -26.97 -6.13 -18.71
CA SER A 14 -26.11 -6.85 -17.76
C SER A 14 -24.67 -6.98 -18.25
N TYR A 15 -24.48 -7.19 -19.55
CA TYR A 15 -23.17 -7.26 -20.18
C TYR A 15 -22.45 -5.90 -20.16
N ASP A 16 -23.14 -4.82 -20.48
CA ASP A 16 -22.56 -3.46 -20.45
C ASP A 16 -22.10 -3.05 -19.04
N ILE A 17 -22.88 -3.42 -18.01
CA ILE A 17 -22.50 -3.19 -16.61
C ILE A 17 -21.24 -3.99 -16.26
N GLN A 18 -21.17 -5.28 -16.63
CA GLN A 18 -19.99 -6.11 -16.38
C GLN A 18 -18.75 -5.57 -17.10
N LEU A 19 -18.92 -5.15 -18.36
CA LEU A 19 -17.84 -4.59 -19.16
C LEU A 19 -17.31 -3.29 -18.53
N SER A 20 -18.19 -2.39 -18.11
CA SER A 20 -17.81 -1.14 -17.44
C SER A 20 -17.05 -1.39 -16.13
N ILE A 21 -17.49 -2.36 -15.31
CA ILE A 21 -16.79 -2.75 -14.09
C ILE A 21 -15.40 -3.32 -14.41
N GLN A 22 -15.31 -4.22 -15.40
CA GLN A 22 -14.06 -4.86 -15.81
C GLN A 22 -13.06 -3.83 -16.32
N GLU A 23 -13.48 -2.93 -17.21
CA GLU A 23 -12.65 -1.84 -17.74
C GLU A 23 -12.18 -0.90 -16.63
N SER A 24 -13.03 -0.58 -15.65
CA SER A 24 -12.65 0.24 -14.50
C SER A 24 -11.58 -0.44 -13.62
N ILE A 25 -11.71 -1.75 -13.38
CA ILE A 25 -10.71 -2.53 -12.64
C ILE A 25 -9.38 -2.57 -13.40
N GLU A 26 -9.40 -2.75 -14.71
CA GLU A 26 -8.19 -2.79 -15.56
C GLU A 26 -7.51 -1.42 -15.68
N ALA A 27 -8.28 -0.34 -15.81
CA ALA A 27 -7.78 1.03 -15.75
C ALA A 27 -7.16 1.35 -14.37
N SER A 28 -7.77 0.85 -13.29
CA SER A 28 -7.21 1.00 -11.94
C SER A 28 -5.93 0.19 -11.76
N LYS A 29 -5.83 -1.00 -12.35
CA LYS A 29 -4.59 -1.81 -12.34
C LYS A 29 -3.45 -1.16 -13.10
N THR A 30 -3.73 -0.45 -14.19
CA THR A 30 -2.72 0.32 -14.92
C THR A 30 -2.36 1.64 -14.23
N ALA A 31 -3.28 2.26 -13.49
CA ALA A 31 -2.99 3.38 -12.58
C ALA A 31 -2.21 2.95 -11.31
N LEU A 32 -2.24 1.66 -10.97
CA LEU A 32 -1.40 1.07 -9.92
C LEU A 32 0.03 0.79 -10.39
N CYS A 33 0.40 1.09 -11.64
CA CYS A 33 1.81 1.29 -11.98
C CYS A 33 2.28 2.52 -11.21
N PRO A 34 3.05 2.35 -10.14
CA PRO A 34 3.49 3.48 -9.37
C PRO A 34 4.74 4.01 -10.06
N GLU A 35 4.57 4.75 -11.14
CA GLU A 35 5.63 5.55 -11.77
C GLU A 35 6.17 6.65 -10.84
N ARG A 36 5.83 6.60 -9.55
CA ARG A 36 6.14 7.59 -8.52
C ARG A 36 6.68 6.99 -7.21
N PHE A 37 6.94 5.68 -7.11
CA PHE A 37 7.73 5.19 -5.98
C PHE A 37 9.20 5.51 -6.23
N VAL A 38 9.67 6.59 -5.62
CA VAL A 38 11.10 6.84 -5.45
C VAL A 38 11.66 5.61 -4.73
N PRO A 39 12.74 4.97 -5.26
CA PRO A 39 13.34 3.82 -4.59
C PRO A 39 13.69 4.17 -3.15
N LEU A 40 13.25 3.33 -2.21
CA LEU A 40 13.59 3.47 -0.79
C LEU A 40 15.11 3.62 -0.62
N SER A 41 15.52 4.62 0.15
CA SER A 41 16.89 4.86 0.52
C SER A 41 17.48 3.65 1.23
N ALA A 42 18.79 3.48 1.12
CA ALA A 42 19.48 2.41 1.84
C ALA A 42 19.28 2.54 3.36
N GLN A 43 19.10 3.76 3.86
CA GLN A 43 18.82 4.08 5.25
C GLN A 43 17.42 3.61 5.65
N ASN A 44 16.39 3.89 4.85
CA ASN A 44 15.05 3.38 5.13
C ASN A 44 15.03 1.84 5.17
N ARG A 45 15.68 1.17 4.22
CA ARG A 45 15.75 -0.30 4.21
C ARG A 45 16.38 -0.87 5.48
N LYS A 46 17.50 -0.30 5.91
CA LYS A 46 18.18 -0.72 7.15
C LYS A 46 17.36 -0.43 8.39
N LEU A 47 16.70 0.73 8.43
CA LEU A 47 15.82 1.13 9.51
C LEU A 47 14.62 0.17 9.64
N VAL A 48 13.93 -0.12 8.54
CA VAL A 48 12.80 -1.05 8.51
C VAL A 48 13.25 -2.46 8.91
N GLU A 49 14.42 -2.89 8.45
CA GLU A 49 14.98 -4.19 8.87
C GLU A 49 15.25 -4.21 10.39
N ALA A 50 15.84 -3.16 10.96
CA ALA A 50 16.07 -3.07 12.39
C ALA A 50 14.76 -3.09 13.21
N ILE A 51 13.69 -2.47 12.70
CA ILE A 51 12.34 -2.55 13.28
C ILE A 51 11.84 -3.99 13.26
N LYS A 52 11.95 -4.67 12.12
CA LYS A 52 11.42 -6.04 11.95
C LYS A 52 12.17 -7.09 12.76
N GLN A 53 13.48 -6.92 12.92
CA GLN A 53 14.32 -7.80 13.73
C GLN A 53 14.31 -7.42 15.22
N GLY A 54 13.78 -6.25 15.56
CA GLY A 54 13.81 -5.71 16.92
C GLY A 54 15.20 -5.33 17.42
N HIS A 55 16.08 -4.90 16.52
CA HIS A 55 17.42 -4.42 16.84
C HIS A 55 17.37 -2.99 17.36
N ILE A 56 17.05 -2.83 18.64
CA ILE A 56 16.88 -1.53 19.31
C ILE A 56 18.10 -0.61 19.16
N LEU A 57 19.31 -1.14 19.35
CA LEU A 57 20.55 -0.35 19.28
C LEU A 57 20.79 0.20 17.87
N GLU A 58 20.56 -0.62 16.84
CA GLU A 58 20.71 -0.21 15.44
C GLU A 58 19.60 0.78 15.06
N LEU A 59 18.37 0.53 15.52
CA LEU A 59 17.23 1.41 15.29
C LEU A 59 17.51 2.83 15.80
N GLN A 60 18.08 2.97 17.01
CA GLN A 60 18.48 4.28 17.57
C GLN A 60 19.51 5.04 16.71
N GLU A 61 20.34 4.35 15.94
CA GLU A 61 21.25 5.01 15.00
C GLU A 61 20.51 5.49 13.75
N TYR A 62 19.53 4.73 13.27
CA TYR A 62 18.82 5.03 12.04
C TYR A 62 17.71 6.08 12.19
N VAL A 63 17.04 6.18 13.35
CA VAL A 63 15.97 7.18 13.58
C VAL A 63 16.47 8.64 13.52
N LYS A 64 17.79 8.84 13.58
CA LYS A 64 18.43 10.14 13.33
C LYS A 64 18.17 10.67 11.92
N TYR A 65 17.93 9.78 10.96
CA TYR A 65 17.65 10.12 9.58
C TYR A 65 16.15 10.35 9.37
N LYS A 66 15.67 11.55 9.71
CA LYS A 66 14.24 11.89 9.61
C LYS A 66 13.65 11.66 8.20
N TYR A 67 14.41 11.91 7.13
CA TYR A 67 13.97 11.61 5.76
C TYR A 67 13.64 10.12 5.55
N ALA A 68 14.38 9.21 6.18
CA ALA A 68 14.16 7.78 6.05
C ALA A 68 12.89 7.33 6.78
N MET A 69 12.38 8.13 7.74
CA MET A 69 11.14 7.88 8.46
C MET A 69 9.91 8.28 7.64
N ASP A 70 10.07 9.24 6.73
CA ASP A 70 9.01 9.75 5.85
C ASP A 70 8.95 9.00 4.50
N GLU A 71 9.71 7.93 4.35
CA GLU A 71 9.70 7.07 3.17
C GLU A 71 8.70 5.93 3.34
N ALA A 72 7.73 5.86 2.44
CA ALA A 72 6.75 4.78 2.40
C ALA A 72 7.18 3.67 1.44
N ASP A 73 6.97 2.42 1.83
CA ASP A 73 7.22 1.27 0.98
C ASP A 73 6.20 1.17 -0.18
N GLU A 74 6.34 0.11 -0.99
CA GLU A 74 5.44 -0.17 -2.13
C GLU A 74 3.97 -0.37 -1.72
N LYS A 75 3.70 -0.64 -0.44
CA LYS A 75 2.36 -0.77 0.14
C LYS A 75 1.87 0.54 0.75
N GLY A 76 2.65 1.61 0.68
CA GLY A 76 2.37 2.89 1.32
C GLY A 76 2.65 2.89 2.83
N TRP A 77 3.36 1.89 3.35
CA TRP A 77 3.70 1.79 4.77
C TRP A 77 4.97 2.57 5.06
N PHE A 78 4.83 3.55 5.95
CA PHE A 78 5.95 4.18 6.62
C PHE A 78 6.54 3.24 7.68
N PRO A 79 7.81 3.41 8.07
CA PRO A 79 8.41 2.65 9.17
C PRO A 79 7.63 2.70 10.48
N LEU A 80 6.85 3.77 10.72
CA LEU A 80 5.92 3.84 11.85
C LEU A 80 4.89 2.71 11.83
N HIS A 81 4.32 2.38 10.66
CA HIS A 81 3.36 1.27 10.54
C HIS A 81 4.03 -0.06 10.85
N GLU A 82 5.26 -0.26 10.39
CA GLU A 82 6.04 -1.46 10.71
C GLU A 82 6.36 -1.53 12.21
N ALA A 83 6.63 -0.41 12.88
CA ALA A 83 6.90 -0.37 14.32
C ALA A 83 5.68 -0.73 15.17
N VAL A 84 4.47 -0.29 14.77
CA VAL A 84 3.23 -0.55 15.51
C VAL A 84 2.85 -2.03 15.52
N VAL A 85 3.20 -2.78 14.48
CA VAL A 85 2.90 -4.22 14.39
C VAL A 85 3.91 -5.08 15.17
N GLN A 86 5.01 -4.51 15.67
CA GLN A 86 5.98 -5.25 16.45
C GLN A 86 5.49 -5.49 17.89
N PRO A 87 5.79 -6.67 18.49
CA PRO A 87 5.44 -6.96 19.87
C PRO A 87 6.31 -6.21 20.89
N ILE A 88 7.37 -5.54 20.45
CA ILE A 88 8.36 -4.87 21.30
C ILE A 88 7.99 -3.38 21.40
N GLN A 89 7.36 -2.97 22.50
CA GLN A 89 6.92 -1.59 22.73
C GLN A 89 8.05 -0.55 22.58
N GLN A 90 9.28 -0.89 22.98
CA GLN A 90 10.44 0.00 22.87
C GLN A 90 10.74 0.41 21.42
N ILE A 91 10.43 -0.44 20.43
CA ILE A 91 10.60 -0.09 19.01
C ILE A 91 9.67 1.05 18.64
N LEU A 92 8.40 0.95 19.03
CA LEU A 92 7.42 1.99 18.77
C LEU A 92 7.80 3.30 19.48
N GLU A 93 8.26 3.23 20.73
CA GLU A 93 8.72 4.40 21.48
C GLU A 93 9.88 5.12 20.77
N ILE A 94 10.87 4.38 20.27
CA ILE A 94 12.02 4.96 19.56
C ILE A 94 11.63 5.59 18.23
N VAL A 95 10.68 5.01 17.51
CA VAL A 95 10.21 5.56 16.22
C VAL A 95 9.34 6.81 16.42
N LEU A 96 8.74 6.99 17.61
CA LEU A 96 7.91 8.15 17.96
C LEU A 96 8.69 9.33 18.57
N ASP A 97 9.97 9.17 18.90
CA ASP A 97 10.85 10.20 19.48
C ASP A 97 11.38 11.22 18.44
#